data_AF-A0A368R768-F1
#
_entry.id   AF-A0A368R768-F1
#
_cell.length_a   1.000
_cell.length_b   1.000
_cell.length_c   1.000
_cell.angle_alpha   90.00
_cell.angle_beta   90.00
_cell.angle_gamma   90.00
#
_symmetry.space_group_name_H-M   'P 1'
#
loop_
_entity.id
_entity.type
_entity.pdbx_description
1 polymer ?
#
loop_
_entity_poly.entity_id
_entity_poly.type
_entity_poly.pdbx_seq_one_letter_code
_entity_poly.pdbx_strand_id
1 'polypeptide(L)'
;MVYTFFEDRDLDHMLASSPVLETLALFVSFGKAKHVLLRGQKLKCALVLETMAFELAVVDAPLLERLIMWETSAPSEGDGSLMELGVHMLQIWKRVIKADTNVSPRSMVPSVKILALKVNLGVFKEIQMLVNFIRCFPNIETLHVESARAGEPTGNNYIELFKELDPIECVQSHIKMMVTFMKYITQRANEIKKIMLVISDNRRATVGEMIYVVKTLTIPPWASETCTVLLMAPKEKAGLDFHSRASDLSVEDPFLEHGQELFRFIKE
;
A
#
# COMPACT_ATOMS: atom_id res chain seq x y z
N MET A 1 19.82 -9.60 15.28
CA MET A 1 18.46 -9.80 14.74
C MET A 1 18.03 -11.20 15.14
N VAL A 2 16.92 -11.35 15.86
CA VAL A 2 16.35 -12.67 16.19
C VAL A 2 15.36 -12.99 15.09
N TYR A 3 15.58 -14.09 14.37
CA TYR A 3 14.67 -14.55 13.32
C TYR A 3 13.65 -15.50 13.92
N THR A 4 12.38 -15.26 13.62
CA THR A 4 11.30 -16.17 14.04
C THR A 4 10.99 -17.11 12.88
N PHE A 5 11.18 -18.40 13.09
CA PHE A 5 10.82 -19.45 12.13
C PHE A 5 9.47 -20.03 12.52
N PHE A 6 8.52 -20.02 11.61
CA PHE A 6 7.22 -20.67 11.80
C PHE A 6 6.74 -21.31 10.48
N GLU A 7 5.96 -22.39 10.61
CA GLU A 7 5.18 -23.00 9.52
C GLU A 7 3.75 -22.45 9.52
N ASP A 8 3.01 -22.63 8.42
CA ASP A 8 1.60 -22.21 8.30
C ASP A 8 0.74 -22.65 9.52
N ARG A 9 0.99 -23.87 10.03
CA ARG A 9 0.25 -24.44 11.17
C ARG A 9 0.53 -23.75 12.50
N ASP A 10 1.74 -23.24 12.70
CA ASP A 10 2.15 -22.64 13.97
C ASP A 10 1.40 -21.32 14.18
N LEU A 11 1.28 -20.52 13.12
CA LEU A 11 0.55 -19.27 13.15
C LEU A 11 -0.95 -19.49 13.35
N ASP A 12 -1.53 -20.47 12.64
CA ASP A 12 -2.93 -20.86 12.81
C ASP A 12 -3.21 -21.33 14.25
N HIS A 13 -2.31 -22.14 14.83
CA HIS A 13 -2.43 -22.58 16.21
C HIS A 13 -2.31 -21.41 17.20
N MET A 14 -1.38 -20.47 16.98
CA MET A 14 -1.21 -19.28 17.82
C MET A 14 -2.47 -18.41 17.82
N LEU A 15 -3.04 -18.15 16.65
CA LEU A 15 -4.28 -17.36 16.52
C LEU A 15 -5.46 -18.07 17.18
N ALA A 16 -5.58 -19.39 17.00
CA ALA A 16 -6.63 -20.17 17.66
C ALA A 16 -6.49 -20.20 19.19
N SER A 17 -5.26 -20.20 19.69
CA SER A 17 -4.95 -20.23 21.13
C SER A 17 -5.12 -18.88 21.83
N SER A 18 -5.21 -17.78 21.06
CA SER A 18 -5.33 -16.41 21.59
C SER A 18 -6.58 -15.70 21.05
N PRO A 19 -7.79 -16.07 21.51
CA PRO A 19 -9.05 -15.49 21.02
C PRO A 19 -9.23 -14.01 21.41
N VAL A 20 -8.39 -13.50 22.33
CA VAL A 20 -8.41 -12.10 22.79
C VAL A 20 -7.43 -11.20 22.04
N LEU A 21 -6.65 -11.74 21.09
CA LEU A 21 -5.64 -10.98 20.37
C LEU A 21 -6.26 -9.83 19.55
N GLU A 22 -5.85 -8.60 19.85
CA GLU A 22 -6.30 -7.39 19.11
C GLU A 22 -5.32 -6.93 18.04
N THR A 23 -4.02 -7.15 18.24
CA THR A 23 -2.97 -6.73 17.32
C THR A 23 -2.03 -7.89 17.03
N LEU A 24 -1.84 -8.20 15.74
CA LEU A 24 -0.84 -9.12 15.25
C LEU A 24 0.24 -8.34 14.51
N ALA A 25 1.50 -8.52 14.89
CA ALA A 25 2.62 -7.97 14.16
C ALA A 25 3.61 -9.08 13.80
N LEU A 26 3.87 -9.24 12.51
CA LEU A 26 4.81 -10.19 11.94
C LEU A 26 6.02 -9.43 11.42
N PHE A 27 7.20 -9.75 11.95
CA PHE A 27 8.47 -9.12 11.60
C PHE A 27 9.45 -10.18 11.11
N VAL A 28 10.17 -9.88 10.02
CA VAL A 28 11.40 -10.58 9.59
C VAL A 28 11.32 -12.10 9.78
N SER A 29 10.29 -12.73 9.19
CA SER A 29 10.20 -14.19 9.20
C SER A 29 10.89 -14.77 7.97
N PHE A 30 12.01 -15.46 8.19
CA PHE A 30 12.58 -16.40 7.22
C PHE A 30 11.83 -17.73 7.37
N GLY A 31 10.58 -17.75 6.94
CA GLY A 31 9.69 -18.90 7.14
C GLY A 31 9.55 -19.76 5.90
N LYS A 32 9.44 -21.08 6.08
CA LYS A 32 8.81 -21.98 5.11
C LYS A 32 7.31 -21.69 4.93
N ALA A 33 6.75 -20.80 5.77
CA ALA A 33 5.35 -20.41 5.72
C ALA A 33 5.03 -19.82 4.34
N LYS A 34 4.12 -20.49 3.64
CA LYS A 34 3.64 -20.08 2.31
C LYS A 34 2.36 -19.28 2.43
N HIS A 35 1.59 -19.47 3.50
CA HIS A 35 0.30 -18.82 3.68
C HIS A 35 0.14 -18.31 5.12
N VAL A 36 -0.28 -17.05 5.26
CA VAL A 36 -0.65 -16.45 6.53
C VAL A 36 -2.15 -16.20 6.51
N LEU A 37 -2.89 -16.93 7.35
CA LEU A 37 -4.35 -16.84 7.40
C LEU A 37 -4.75 -15.99 8.62
N LEU A 38 -5.11 -14.73 8.38
CA LEU A 38 -5.60 -13.83 9.42
C LEU A 38 -6.98 -14.28 9.89
N ARG A 39 -7.02 -14.70 11.16
CA ARG A 39 -8.19 -15.16 11.89
C ARG A 39 -8.17 -14.57 13.30
N GLY A 40 -9.33 -14.15 13.80
CA GLY A 40 -9.47 -13.64 15.14
C GLY A 40 -10.69 -12.72 15.27
N GLN A 41 -11.60 -13.06 16.17
CA GLN A 41 -12.83 -12.30 16.39
C GLN A 41 -12.58 -10.92 17.02
N LYS A 42 -11.43 -10.72 17.67
CA LYS A 42 -11.00 -9.44 18.25
C LYS A 42 -9.86 -8.76 17.51
N LEU A 43 -9.35 -9.36 16.44
CA LEU A 43 -8.20 -8.84 15.72
C LEU A 43 -8.59 -7.55 14.98
N LYS A 44 -7.98 -6.43 15.38
CA LYS A 44 -8.20 -5.09 14.84
C LYS A 44 -7.04 -4.58 13.99
N CYS A 45 -5.81 -5.00 14.29
CA CYS A 45 -4.63 -4.56 13.56
C CYS A 45 -3.75 -5.75 13.14
N ALA A 46 -3.36 -5.78 11.87
CA ALA A 46 -2.40 -6.73 11.32
C ALA A 46 -1.25 -5.96 10.64
N LEU A 47 -0.05 -6.11 11.18
CA LEU A 47 1.19 -5.58 10.63
C LEU A 47 2.00 -6.72 10.03
N VAL A 48 2.29 -6.63 8.74
CA VAL A 48 3.18 -7.55 8.03
C VAL A 48 4.37 -6.74 7.54
N LEU A 49 5.50 -6.86 8.25
CA LEU A 49 6.65 -6.00 8.06
C LEU A 49 7.91 -6.82 7.74
N GLU A 50 8.72 -6.31 6.80
CA GLU A 50 10.05 -6.86 6.47
C GLU A 50 10.08 -8.38 6.25
N THR A 51 9.00 -8.93 5.69
CA THR A 51 8.84 -10.39 5.57
C THR A 51 9.04 -10.87 4.13
N MET A 52 9.67 -12.04 3.96
CA MET A 52 9.76 -12.72 2.67
C MET A 52 8.38 -13.07 2.10
N ALA A 53 8.31 -13.18 0.78
CA ALA A 53 7.18 -13.66 0.00
C ALA A 53 6.28 -14.74 0.69
N PHE A 54 5.05 -14.37 1.05
CA PHE A 54 4.00 -15.31 1.42
C PHE A 54 2.63 -14.80 0.98
N GLU A 55 1.67 -15.73 0.86
CA GLU A 55 0.30 -15.40 0.53
C GLU A 55 -0.50 -15.04 1.80
N LEU A 56 -1.00 -13.80 1.88
CA LEU A 56 -1.74 -13.33 3.06
C LEU A 56 -3.24 -13.50 2.83
N ALA A 57 -3.98 -14.22 3.68
CA ALA A 57 -5.43 -14.37 3.56
C ALA A 57 -6.18 -13.76 4.74
N VAL A 58 -7.09 -12.80 4.50
CA VAL A 58 -8.08 -12.42 5.52
C VAL A 58 -9.22 -13.43 5.48
N VAL A 59 -9.32 -14.32 6.46
CA VAL A 59 -10.29 -15.43 6.46
C VAL A 59 -11.46 -15.15 7.39
N ASP A 60 -11.19 -14.82 8.66
CA ASP A 60 -12.23 -14.60 9.67
C ASP A 60 -11.74 -13.60 10.71
N ALA A 61 -11.71 -12.32 10.31
CA ALA A 61 -11.29 -11.20 11.15
C ALA A 61 -12.26 -10.01 10.97
N PRO A 62 -13.49 -10.11 11.51
CA PRO A 62 -14.56 -9.14 11.23
C PRO A 62 -14.32 -7.76 11.85
N LEU A 63 -13.39 -7.64 12.79
CA LEU A 63 -13.02 -6.37 13.44
C LEU A 63 -11.72 -5.80 12.90
N LEU A 64 -11.15 -6.35 11.82
CA LEU A 64 -9.87 -5.89 11.29
C LEU A 64 -10.05 -4.49 10.70
N GLU A 65 -9.52 -3.48 11.38
CA GLU A 65 -9.59 -2.07 11.01
C GLU A 65 -8.34 -1.59 10.28
N ARG A 66 -7.18 -2.18 10.60
CA ARG A 66 -5.87 -1.79 10.06
C ARG A 66 -5.15 -2.98 9.45
N LEU A 67 -4.80 -2.84 8.18
CA LEU A 67 -3.95 -3.79 7.48
C LEU A 67 -2.76 -3.05 6.87
N ILE A 68 -1.56 -3.31 7.41
CA ILE A 68 -0.33 -2.65 6.99
C ILE A 68 0.64 -3.71 6.50
N MET A 69 0.93 -3.68 5.19
CA MET A 69 1.93 -4.51 4.54
C MET A 69 3.04 -3.59 4.05
N TRP A 70 4.07 -3.42 4.89
CA TRP A 70 5.07 -2.37 4.71
C TRP A 70 6.47 -2.88 4.97
N GLU A 71 7.41 -2.61 4.07
CA GLU A 71 8.81 -2.99 4.25
C GLU A 71 9.63 -1.78 4.68
N THR A 72 10.06 -1.75 5.94
CA THR A 72 10.84 -0.65 6.53
C THR A 72 12.35 -0.73 6.30
N SER A 73 12.84 -1.82 5.70
CA SER A 73 14.28 -2.06 5.53
C SER A 73 14.93 -0.95 4.69
N ALA A 74 16.02 -0.39 5.21
CA ALA A 74 16.92 0.41 4.40
C ALA A 74 17.58 -0.53 3.37
N PRO A 75 17.81 -0.06 2.13
CA PRO A 75 18.41 -0.90 1.10
C PRO A 75 19.81 -1.30 1.55
N SER A 76 20.07 -2.60 1.64
CA SER A 76 21.45 -3.08 1.65
C SER A 76 22.08 -2.66 0.32
N GLU A 77 23.07 -1.77 0.39
CA GLU A 77 23.96 -1.54 -0.73
C GLU A 77 24.67 -2.85 -1.05
N GLY A 78 24.25 -3.50 -2.14
CA GLY A 78 24.83 -4.76 -2.58
C GLY A 78 24.02 -5.98 -2.15
N ASP A 79 22.84 -6.16 -2.73
CA ASP A 79 22.66 -7.28 -3.65
C ASP A 79 21.35 -7.08 -4.43
N GLY A 80 21.31 -7.54 -5.67
CA GLY A 80 20.19 -7.34 -6.62
C GLY A 80 18.88 -8.05 -6.26
N SER A 81 18.61 -8.36 -5.00
CA SER A 81 17.33 -8.89 -4.55
C SER A 81 16.34 -7.75 -4.31
N LEU A 82 15.89 -7.15 -5.40
CA LEU A 82 14.69 -6.32 -5.36
C LEU A 82 13.54 -7.23 -4.91
N MET A 83 13.07 -7.08 -3.67
CA MET A 83 11.81 -7.68 -3.22
C MET A 83 10.69 -7.03 -4.04
N GLU A 84 10.40 -7.67 -5.17
CA GLU A 84 9.19 -7.43 -5.95
C GLU A 84 7.97 -7.77 -5.07
N LEU A 85 6.89 -6.98 -5.16
CA LEU A 85 5.60 -7.48 -4.71
C LEU A 85 5.07 -8.62 -5.59
N GLY A 86 5.83 -9.01 -6.60
CA GLY A 86 5.65 -10.20 -7.43
C GLY A 86 5.40 -11.51 -6.67
N VAL A 87 5.48 -11.52 -5.33
CA VAL A 87 5.25 -12.73 -4.53
C VAL A 87 4.34 -12.56 -3.31
N HIS A 88 3.87 -11.35 -2.96
CA HIS A 88 2.91 -11.16 -1.88
C HIS A 88 1.49 -11.20 -2.42
N MET A 89 0.98 -12.40 -2.69
CA MET A 89 -0.40 -12.57 -3.12
C MET A 89 -1.31 -12.45 -1.90
N LEU A 90 -1.98 -11.32 -1.70
CA LEU A 90 -3.07 -11.29 -0.72
C LEU A 90 -4.27 -12.08 -1.30
N GLN A 91 -4.58 -13.18 -0.63
CA GLN A 91 -5.84 -13.88 -0.76
C GLN A 91 -6.89 -13.22 0.15
N ILE A 92 -8.17 -13.37 -0.17
CA ILE A 92 -9.24 -13.09 0.80
C ILE A 92 -10.14 -14.31 0.83
N TRP A 93 -10.40 -14.82 2.04
CA TRP A 93 -11.11 -16.07 2.31
C TRP A 93 -10.46 -17.31 1.69
N LYS A 94 -10.76 -17.59 0.41
CA LYS A 94 -10.31 -18.76 -0.38
C LYS A 94 -9.93 -18.38 -1.81
N ARG A 95 -9.86 -17.09 -2.14
CA ARG A 95 -9.55 -16.60 -3.47
C ARG A 95 -8.26 -15.80 -3.45
N VAL A 96 -7.33 -16.21 -4.28
CA VAL A 96 -6.10 -15.47 -4.56
C VAL A 96 -6.46 -14.26 -5.40
N ILE A 97 -6.12 -13.05 -4.93
CA ILE A 97 -6.32 -11.85 -5.73
C ILE A 97 -5.19 -11.79 -6.76
N LYS A 98 -5.53 -12.15 -8.00
CA LYS A 98 -4.69 -12.00 -9.19
C LYS A 98 -5.17 -10.79 -10.00
N ALA A 99 -4.32 -10.31 -10.92
CA ALA A 99 -4.61 -9.17 -11.80
C ALA A 99 -6.00 -9.26 -12.52
N ASP A 100 -6.48 -10.47 -12.82
CA ASP A 100 -7.72 -10.69 -13.57
C ASP A 100 -8.93 -11.14 -12.71
N THR A 101 -8.89 -10.89 -11.39
CA THR A 101 -9.91 -11.43 -10.47
C THR A 101 -11.11 -10.47 -10.35
N ASN A 102 -12.30 -10.91 -10.77
CA ASN A 102 -13.55 -10.22 -10.44
C ASN A 102 -13.88 -10.39 -8.95
N VAL A 103 -13.89 -9.28 -8.20
CA VAL A 103 -14.19 -9.23 -6.77
C VAL A 103 -15.69 -9.41 -6.55
N SER A 104 -16.09 -10.36 -5.71
CA SER A 104 -17.50 -10.59 -5.33
C SER A 104 -17.80 -9.87 -4.00
N PRO A 105 -19.05 -9.46 -3.73
CA PRO A 105 -19.43 -8.91 -2.41
C PRO A 105 -19.06 -9.81 -1.23
N ARG A 106 -18.98 -11.14 -1.45
CA ARG A 106 -18.60 -12.13 -0.43
C ARG A 106 -17.10 -12.20 -0.14
N SER A 107 -16.26 -11.56 -0.96
CA SER A 107 -14.81 -11.49 -0.79
C SER A 107 -14.35 -10.11 -0.30
N MET A 108 -15.26 -9.32 0.26
CA MET A 108 -14.96 -8.00 0.79
C MET A 108 -14.71 -8.09 2.31
N VAL A 109 -13.83 -7.22 2.80
CA VAL A 109 -13.54 -7.03 4.22
C VAL A 109 -13.91 -5.57 4.55
N PRO A 110 -15.19 -5.28 4.82
CA PRO A 110 -15.68 -3.91 5.01
C PRO A 110 -15.22 -3.27 6.33
N SER A 111 -14.61 -4.03 7.23
CA SER A 111 -14.09 -3.51 8.49
C SER A 111 -12.81 -2.69 8.34
N VAL A 112 -12.03 -2.92 7.27
CA VAL A 112 -10.74 -2.27 7.08
C VAL A 112 -10.93 -0.81 6.70
N LYS A 113 -10.35 0.08 7.51
CA LYS A 113 -10.35 1.53 7.35
C LYS A 113 -9.00 2.07 6.91
N ILE A 114 -7.91 1.45 7.37
CA ILE A 114 -6.55 1.85 7.01
C ILE A 114 -5.89 0.70 6.26
N LEU A 115 -5.50 0.97 5.01
CA LEU A 115 -4.73 0.07 4.18
C LEU A 115 -3.41 0.73 3.81
N ALA A 116 -2.30 0.06 4.14
CA ALA A 116 -0.98 0.51 3.72
C ALA A 116 -0.26 -0.59 2.96
N LEU A 117 0.24 -0.25 1.77
CA LEU A 117 0.88 -1.18 0.84
C LEU A 117 2.13 -0.52 0.26
N LYS A 118 3.23 -1.27 0.20
CA LYS A 118 4.31 -0.97 -0.74
C LYS A 118 3.92 -1.54 -2.10
N VAL A 119 4.12 -0.85 -3.21
CA VAL A 119 3.78 -1.32 -4.57
C VAL A 119 4.84 -0.84 -5.57
N ASN A 120 5.33 -1.67 -6.49
CA ASN A 120 6.12 -1.21 -7.62
C ASN A 120 5.20 -0.64 -8.70
N LEU A 121 5.01 0.68 -8.66
CA LEU A 121 4.19 1.40 -9.64
C LEU A 121 4.78 1.38 -11.07
N GLY A 122 6.01 0.87 -11.25
CA GLY A 122 6.59 0.59 -12.57
C GLY A 122 6.12 -0.70 -13.23
N VAL A 123 5.45 -1.57 -12.47
CA VAL A 123 5.01 -2.90 -12.94
C VAL A 123 3.49 -2.89 -13.08
N PHE A 124 3.01 -2.98 -14.31
CA PHE A 124 1.58 -2.93 -14.63
C PHE A 124 0.75 -3.96 -13.85
N LYS A 125 1.24 -5.19 -13.76
CA LYS A 125 0.58 -6.28 -13.04
C LYS A 125 0.40 -5.96 -11.56
N GLU A 126 1.35 -5.26 -10.94
CA GLU A 126 1.24 -4.84 -9.54
C GLU A 126 0.20 -3.75 -9.34
N ILE A 127 0.08 -2.82 -10.29
CA ILE A 127 -1.00 -1.83 -10.26
C ILE A 127 -2.37 -2.48 -10.43
N GLN A 128 -2.51 -3.46 -11.32
CA GLN A 128 -3.75 -4.23 -11.44
C GLN A 128 -4.10 -4.94 -10.13
N MET A 129 -3.10 -5.52 -9.45
CA MET A 129 -3.29 -6.13 -8.14
C MET A 129 -3.70 -5.09 -7.09
N LEU A 130 -3.05 -3.93 -7.03
CA LEU A 130 -3.41 -2.82 -6.13
C LEU A 130 -4.87 -2.39 -6.31
N VAL A 131 -5.32 -2.20 -7.55
CA VAL A 131 -6.71 -1.83 -7.84
C VAL A 131 -7.67 -2.92 -7.35
N ASN A 132 -7.33 -4.20 -7.52
CA ASN A 132 -8.15 -5.30 -7.03
C ASN A 132 -8.13 -5.40 -5.49
N PHE A 133 -7.03 -5.05 -4.82
CA PHE A 133 -6.97 -4.96 -3.36
C PHE A 133 -7.90 -3.88 -2.84
N ILE A 134 -7.81 -2.66 -3.37
CA ILE A 134 -8.67 -1.56 -2.95
C ILE A 134 -10.15 -1.95 -3.06
N ARG A 135 -10.55 -2.65 -4.13
CA ARG A 135 -11.93 -3.15 -4.32
C ARG A 135 -12.40 -4.13 -3.25
N CYS A 136 -11.50 -4.79 -2.54
CA CYS A 136 -11.87 -5.72 -1.47
C CYS A 136 -12.16 -5.02 -0.14
N PHE A 137 -11.80 -3.74 0.00
CA PHE A 137 -11.94 -2.98 1.23
C PHE A 137 -12.79 -1.74 0.94
N PRO A 138 -14.12 -1.88 0.92
CA PRO A 138 -15.01 -0.83 0.44
C PRO A 138 -15.05 0.43 1.32
N ASN A 139 -14.65 0.31 2.59
CA ASN A 139 -14.75 1.36 3.59
C ASN A 139 -13.36 1.91 3.99
N ILE A 140 -12.38 1.86 3.08
CA ILE A 140 -11.08 2.49 3.34
C ILE A 140 -11.30 3.99 3.54
N GLU A 141 -10.88 4.48 4.71
CA GLU A 141 -10.81 5.89 5.06
C GLU A 141 -9.42 6.46 4.72
N THR A 142 -8.37 5.66 4.88
CA THR A 142 -6.97 6.05 4.66
C THR A 142 -6.23 4.99 3.84
N LEU A 143 -5.70 5.40 2.67
CA LEU A 143 -4.87 4.56 1.81
C LEU A 143 -3.43 5.11 1.75
N HIS A 144 -2.47 4.30 2.18
CA HIS A 144 -1.04 4.58 2.05
C HIS A 144 -0.42 3.68 0.98
N VAL A 145 0.25 4.29 0.00
CA VAL A 145 0.96 3.57 -1.06
C VAL A 145 2.41 4.05 -1.12
N GLU A 146 3.36 3.20 -0.78
CA GLU A 146 4.78 3.45 -1.03
C GLU A 146 5.18 2.89 -2.39
N SER A 147 5.79 3.70 -3.25
CA SER A 147 6.36 3.16 -4.48
C SER A 147 7.66 2.43 -4.17
N ALA A 148 7.73 1.12 -4.47
CA ALA A 148 8.98 0.38 -4.43
C ALA A 148 9.97 0.90 -5.48
N ARG A 149 11.28 0.68 -5.25
CA ARG A 149 12.30 0.95 -6.26
C ARG A 149 12.04 0.03 -7.44
N ALA A 150 12.00 0.59 -8.64
CA ALA A 150 11.83 -0.18 -9.86
C ALA A 150 13.17 -0.29 -10.63
N GLY A 151 13.35 -1.43 -11.30
CA GLY A 151 14.18 -1.55 -12.50
C GLY A 151 13.45 -0.97 -13.72
N GLU A 152 13.84 -1.34 -14.94
CA GLU A 152 13.14 -0.86 -16.15
C GLU A 152 11.66 -1.30 -16.19
N PRO A 153 10.74 -0.44 -16.66
CA PRO A 153 9.32 -0.76 -16.76
C PRO A 153 9.09 -1.94 -17.71
N THR A 154 8.35 -2.95 -17.28
CA THR A 154 7.99 -4.11 -18.11
C THR A 154 6.58 -3.97 -18.66
N GLY A 155 6.46 -3.81 -19.99
CA GLY A 155 5.21 -4.06 -20.73
C GLY A 155 4.76 -2.94 -21.68
N ASN A 156 4.08 -3.31 -22.76
CA ASN A 156 3.51 -2.38 -23.77
C ASN A 156 1.98 -2.23 -23.64
N ASN A 157 1.35 -2.87 -22.65
CA ASN A 157 -0.12 -2.99 -22.52
C ASN A 157 -0.82 -1.83 -21.77
N TYR A 158 -0.11 -0.75 -21.46
CA TYR A 158 -0.68 0.42 -20.76
C TYR A 158 -1.83 1.07 -21.53
N ILE A 159 -1.82 0.95 -22.86
CA ILE A 159 -2.75 1.63 -23.75
C ILE A 159 -4.18 1.08 -23.54
N GLU A 160 -4.39 -0.20 -23.26
CA GLU A 160 -5.75 -0.76 -23.17
C GLU A 160 -6.45 -0.49 -21.85
N LEU A 161 -5.73 -0.49 -20.72
CA LEU A 161 -6.32 -0.21 -19.41
C LEU A 161 -6.55 1.29 -19.18
N PHE A 162 -5.79 2.14 -19.89
CA PHE A 162 -5.83 3.60 -19.78
C PHE A 162 -6.18 4.29 -21.10
N LYS A 163 -6.82 3.58 -22.05
CA LYS A 163 -7.28 4.10 -23.36
C LYS A 163 -8.25 5.29 -23.24
N GLU A 164 -8.73 5.60 -22.03
CA GLU A 164 -9.53 6.78 -21.68
C GLU A 164 -8.70 8.01 -21.27
N LEU A 165 -7.37 7.93 -21.17
CA LEU A 165 -6.51 9.01 -20.66
C LEU A 165 -5.34 9.28 -21.63
N ASP A 166 -5.28 10.51 -22.15
CA ASP A 166 -4.33 10.93 -23.19
C ASP A 166 -2.85 10.67 -22.83
N PRO A 167 -2.03 10.20 -23.80
CA PRO A 167 -0.63 9.92 -23.58
C PRO A 167 0.23 11.20 -23.67
N ILE A 168 0.84 11.60 -22.55
CA ILE A 168 1.98 12.54 -22.58
C ILE A 168 3.28 11.73 -22.62
N GLU A 169 4.17 12.07 -23.55
CA GLU A 169 5.30 11.25 -24.00
C GLU A 169 6.64 11.53 -23.27
N CYS A 170 6.67 12.42 -22.26
CA CYS A 170 7.96 12.93 -21.76
C CYS A 170 8.11 12.98 -20.23
N VAL A 171 7.66 11.98 -19.49
CA VAL A 171 8.13 11.80 -18.10
C VAL A 171 8.34 10.32 -17.83
N GLN A 172 9.52 10.00 -17.29
CA GLN A 172 9.97 8.67 -16.86
C GLN A 172 8.80 7.74 -16.51
N SER A 173 8.80 6.53 -17.09
CA SER A 173 7.70 5.54 -17.01
C SER A 173 7.06 5.40 -15.61
N HIS A 174 7.86 5.46 -14.55
CA HIS A 174 7.44 5.35 -13.16
C HIS A 174 6.61 6.54 -12.68
N ILE A 175 7.09 7.77 -12.95
CA ILE A 175 6.38 8.99 -12.60
C ILE A 175 5.09 9.08 -13.42
N LYS A 176 5.14 8.69 -14.71
CA LYS A 176 3.94 8.60 -15.54
C LYS A 176 2.92 7.64 -14.96
N MET A 177 3.32 6.44 -14.53
CA MET A 177 2.39 5.48 -13.92
C MET A 177 1.84 5.95 -12.57
N MET A 178 2.65 6.60 -11.74
CA MET A 178 2.19 7.24 -10.51
C MET A 178 1.15 8.33 -10.81
N VAL A 179 1.44 9.22 -11.76
CA VAL A 179 0.49 10.25 -12.22
C VAL A 179 -0.80 9.60 -12.72
N THR A 180 -0.70 8.54 -13.53
CA THR A 180 -1.86 7.82 -14.07
C THR A 180 -2.70 7.17 -12.96
N PHE A 181 -2.07 6.49 -12.00
CA PHE A 181 -2.75 5.89 -10.86
C PHE A 181 -3.47 6.95 -10.02
N MET A 182 -2.79 8.06 -9.74
CA MET A 182 -3.37 9.16 -8.98
C MET A 182 -4.54 9.82 -9.72
N LYS A 183 -4.44 10.01 -11.05
CA LYS A 183 -5.57 10.48 -11.88
C LYS A 183 -6.75 9.52 -11.81
N TYR A 184 -6.51 8.21 -11.90
CA TYR A 184 -7.56 7.20 -11.80
C TYR A 184 -8.34 7.32 -10.48
N ILE A 185 -7.62 7.53 -9.37
CA ILE A 185 -8.21 7.71 -8.04
C ILE A 185 -8.99 9.03 -7.95
N THR A 186 -8.38 10.17 -8.33
CA THR A 186 -9.03 11.49 -8.21
C THR A 186 -10.25 11.65 -9.11
N GLN A 187 -10.32 10.93 -10.23
CA GLN A 187 -11.46 10.95 -11.14
C GLN A 187 -12.65 10.08 -10.68
N ARG A 188 -12.46 9.19 -9.70
CA ARG A 188 -13.50 8.23 -9.28
C ARG A 188 -13.93 8.38 -7.82
N ALA A 189 -13.07 8.95 -6.99
CA ALA A 189 -13.32 9.02 -5.57
C ALA A 189 -13.91 10.40 -5.20
N ASN A 190 -15.23 10.40 -4.97
CA ASN A 190 -16.01 11.60 -4.69
C ASN A 190 -15.68 12.22 -3.31
N GLU A 191 -15.22 11.40 -2.36
CA GLU A 191 -15.04 11.80 -0.96
C GLU A 191 -13.57 12.11 -0.58
N ILE A 192 -12.65 12.16 -1.55
CA ILE A 192 -11.24 12.46 -1.25
C ILE A 192 -11.08 13.92 -0.83
N LYS A 193 -10.86 14.14 0.46
CA LYS A 193 -10.61 15.47 1.03
C LYS A 193 -9.14 15.88 0.98
N LYS A 194 -8.23 14.91 1.03
CA LYS A 194 -6.79 15.16 1.18
C LYS A 194 -5.95 14.11 0.47
N ILE A 195 -4.92 14.57 -0.23
CA ILE A 195 -3.88 13.75 -0.85
C ILE A 195 -2.53 14.24 -0.34
N MET A 196 -1.69 13.33 0.14
CA MET A 196 -0.33 13.66 0.58
C MET A 196 0.67 12.90 -0.28
N LEU A 197 1.61 13.63 -0.87
CA LEU A 197 2.75 13.10 -1.62
C LEU A 197 4.00 13.36 -0.79
N VAL A 198 4.71 12.30 -0.43
CA VAL A 198 5.95 12.39 0.36
C VAL A 198 7.13 12.08 -0.55
N ILE A 199 8.12 12.97 -0.59
CA ILE A 199 9.35 12.74 -1.36
C ILE A 199 10.25 11.80 -0.55
N SER A 200 10.70 10.71 -1.16
CA SER A 200 11.64 9.81 -0.48
C SER A 200 13.04 10.42 -0.41
N ASP A 201 13.74 10.18 0.70
CA ASP A 201 15.09 10.72 0.99
C ASP A 201 16.15 10.28 -0.06
N ASN A 202 15.88 9.17 -0.77
CA ASN A 202 16.73 8.64 -1.83
C ASN A 202 16.45 9.28 -3.20
N ARG A 203 16.79 10.58 -3.31
CA ARG A 203 17.19 11.39 -4.50
C ARG A 203 16.86 10.91 -5.94
N ARG A 204 15.70 10.32 -6.23
CA ARG A 204 15.27 10.05 -7.62
C ARG A 204 14.31 11.10 -8.17
N ALA A 205 13.49 11.73 -7.33
CA ALA A 205 12.58 12.79 -7.73
C ALA A 205 12.92 14.10 -7.01
N THR A 206 13.07 15.17 -7.77
CA THR A 206 13.24 16.53 -7.26
C THR A 206 11.89 17.13 -6.84
N VAL A 207 11.93 18.12 -5.95
CA VAL A 207 10.74 18.91 -5.59
C VAL A 207 10.05 19.47 -6.83
N GLY A 208 10.83 19.94 -7.82
CA GLY A 208 10.32 20.47 -9.08
C GLY A 208 9.55 19.45 -9.91
N GLU A 209 10.05 18.21 -10.03
CA GLU A 209 9.36 17.12 -10.72
C GLU A 209 8.05 16.74 -10.01
N MET A 210 8.03 16.72 -8.68
CA MET A 210 6.81 16.42 -7.92
C MET A 210 5.78 17.57 -7.99
N ILE A 211 6.24 18.83 -8.02
CA ILE A 211 5.35 19.96 -8.32
C ILE A 211 4.74 19.81 -9.73
N TYR A 212 5.54 19.40 -10.72
CA TYR A 212 5.03 19.10 -12.06
C TYR A 212 3.99 17.98 -12.05
N VAL A 213 4.21 16.92 -11.28
CA VAL A 213 3.20 15.86 -11.06
C VAL A 213 1.92 16.46 -10.50
N VAL A 214 1.98 17.22 -9.41
CA VAL A 214 0.80 17.84 -8.80
C VAL A 214 0.04 18.69 -9.81
N LYS A 215 0.74 19.55 -10.57
CA LYS A 215 0.12 20.35 -11.64
C LYS A 215 -0.52 19.51 -12.74
N THR A 216 0.05 18.34 -13.05
CA THR A 216 -0.49 17.43 -14.05
C THR A 216 -1.71 16.67 -13.54
N LEU A 217 -1.77 16.40 -12.23
CA LEU A 217 -2.92 15.77 -11.59
C LEU A 217 -4.16 16.66 -11.63
N THR A 218 -4.00 17.99 -11.60
CA THR A 218 -5.11 18.95 -11.57
C THR A 218 -5.72 19.26 -12.94
N ILE A 219 -5.12 18.76 -14.03
CA ILE A 219 -5.63 18.97 -15.40
C ILE A 219 -6.98 18.27 -15.63
N PRO A 220 -7.14 16.95 -15.38
CA PRO A 220 -8.44 16.30 -15.54
C PRO A 220 -9.45 16.76 -14.47
N PRO A 221 -10.76 16.69 -14.75
CA PRO A 221 -11.78 16.96 -13.75
C PRO A 221 -11.71 15.91 -12.64
N TRP A 222 -11.75 16.36 -11.38
CA TRP A 222 -11.80 15.46 -10.23
C TRP A 222 -13.24 15.20 -9.83
N ALA A 223 -13.49 13.98 -9.38
CA ALA A 223 -14.77 13.55 -8.83
C ALA A 223 -15.13 14.30 -7.55
N SER A 224 -14.14 14.53 -6.65
CA SER A 224 -14.38 15.29 -5.43
C SER A 224 -14.47 16.79 -5.72
N GLU A 225 -15.46 17.47 -5.12
CA GLU A 225 -15.64 18.92 -5.22
C GLU A 225 -14.47 19.66 -4.58
N THR A 226 -14.14 19.31 -3.33
CA THR A 226 -13.06 19.94 -2.55
C THR A 226 -11.95 18.94 -2.24
N CYS A 227 -10.69 19.30 -2.49
CA CYS A 227 -9.57 18.43 -2.16
C CYS A 227 -8.27 19.21 -1.94
N THR A 228 -7.51 18.87 -0.90
CA THR A 228 -6.18 19.43 -0.63
C THR A 228 -5.08 18.45 -1.05
N VAL A 229 -4.15 18.89 -1.88
CA VAL A 229 -2.92 18.15 -2.18
C VAL A 229 -1.74 18.78 -1.46
N LEU A 230 -1.01 17.99 -0.68
CA LEU A 230 0.21 18.41 0.00
C LEU A 230 1.41 17.64 -0.56
N LEU A 231 2.49 18.35 -0.81
CA LEU A 231 3.81 17.79 -1.05
C LEU A 231 4.64 17.99 0.23
N MET A 232 5.14 16.89 0.79
CA MET A 232 5.83 16.88 2.07
C MET A 232 7.28 16.40 1.89
N ALA A 233 8.20 17.01 2.63
CA ALA A 233 9.54 16.49 2.81
C ALA A 233 9.53 15.21 3.66
N PRO A 234 10.48 14.29 3.46
CA PRO A 234 10.66 13.17 4.37
C PRO A 234 11.08 13.71 5.75
N LYS A 235 10.56 13.11 6.82
CA LYS A 235 11.05 13.37 8.17
C LYS A 235 12.30 12.52 8.43
N GLU A 236 13.26 13.06 9.18
CA GLU A 236 14.43 12.28 9.63
C GLU A 236 13.96 11.04 10.41
N LYS A 237 14.39 9.85 9.96
CA LYS A 237 13.90 8.55 10.45
C LYS A 237 14.16 8.39 11.96
N ALA A 238 13.09 8.37 12.76
CA ALA A 238 13.08 7.63 14.03
C ALA A 238 12.52 6.22 13.74
N GLY A 239 13.32 5.37 13.07
CA GLY A 239 12.88 4.06 12.56
C GLY A 239 12.31 3.08 13.61
N LEU A 240 12.52 3.34 14.91
CA LEU A 240 11.96 2.54 16.01
C LEU A 240 10.52 2.96 16.39
N ASP A 241 10.08 4.17 16.05
CA ASP A 241 8.77 4.71 16.50
C ASP A 241 7.59 4.26 15.62
N PHE A 242 7.83 3.94 14.35
CA PHE A 242 6.75 3.57 13.43
C PHE A 242 6.03 2.28 13.87
N HIS A 243 6.77 1.27 14.33
CA HIS A 243 6.18 -0.03 14.69
C HIS A 243 5.26 0.07 15.91
N SER A 244 5.68 0.79 16.95
CA SER A 244 4.87 1.07 18.13
C SER A 244 3.62 1.86 17.76
N ARG A 245 3.76 2.88 16.92
CA ARG A 245 2.62 3.68 16.46
C ARG A 245 1.64 2.91 15.58
N ALA A 246 2.14 2.09 14.67
CA ALA A 246 1.32 1.28 13.77
C ALA A 246 0.48 0.23 14.53
N SER A 247 1.02 -0.29 15.63
CA SER A 247 0.34 -1.26 16.49
C SER A 247 -0.58 -0.62 17.54
N ASP A 248 -0.37 0.66 17.87
CA ASP A 248 -1.21 1.41 18.80
C ASP A 248 -2.53 1.84 18.15
N LEU A 249 -3.62 1.19 18.58
CA LEU A 249 -4.98 1.46 18.10
C LEU A 249 -5.49 2.86 18.47
N SER A 250 -4.85 3.58 19.41
CA SER A 250 -5.21 4.96 19.75
C SER A 250 -4.70 5.99 18.74
N VAL A 251 -3.66 5.64 17.96
CA VAL A 251 -3.09 6.50 16.92
C VAL A 251 -3.97 6.43 15.68
N GLU A 252 -4.68 7.49 15.30
CA GLU A 252 -5.61 7.47 14.15
C GLU A 252 -4.95 7.06 12.82
N ASP A 253 -3.79 7.62 12.49
CA ASP A 253 -3.00 7.24 11.31
C ASP A 253 -1.52 7.16 11.68
N PRO A 254 -0.90 5.95 11.61
CA PRO A 254 0.48 5.78 12.00
C PRO A 254 1.49 6.43 11.04
N PHE A 255 1.06 6.86 9.86
CA PHE A 255 1.89 7.53 8.86
C PHE A 255 1.77 9.06 8.89
N LEU A 256 0.86 9.63 9.69
CA LEU A 256 0.80 11.08 9.92
C LEU A 256 1.98 11.52 10.82
N GLU A 257 3.16 11.57 10.22
CA GLU A 257 4.32 12.31 10.71
C GLU A 257 4.65 13.39 9.71
N HIS A 258 4.31 14.64 10.02
CA HIS A 258 4.55 15.73 9.11
C HIS A 258 6.03 16.11 9.10
N GLY A 259 6.71 15.83 7.98
CA GLY A 259 7.90 16.60 7.59
C GLY A 259 7.53 18.03 7.20
N GLN A 260 8.48 18.80 6.69
CA GLN A 260 8.19 20.16 6.23
C GLN A 260 7.24 20.13 5.01
N GLU A 261 6.20 20.96 5.02
CA GLU A 261 5.37 21.20 3.84
C GLU A 261 6.18 21.94 2.78
N LEU A 262 6.27 21.35 1.58
CA LEU A 262 7.03 21.89 0.45
C LEU A 262 6.13 22.61 -0.55
N PHE A 263 4.90 22.11 -0.73
CA PHE A 263 3.93 22.67 -1.66
C PHE A 263 2.50 22.27 -1.26
N ARG A 264 1.54 23.14 -1.54
CA ARG A 264 0.11 22.92 -1.29
C ARG A 264 -0.71 23.39 -2.48
N PHE A 265 -1.68 22.57 -2.86
CA PHE A 265 -2.73 22.91 -3.81
C PHE A 265 -4.09 22.64 -3.16
N ILE A 266 -5.04 23.55 -3.34
CA ILE A 266 -6.40 23.42 -2.84
C ILE A 266 -7.33 23.51 -4.04
N LYS A 267 -8.15 22.47 -4.22
CA LYS A 267 -9.33 22.50 -5.05
C LYS A 267 -10.50 22.93 -4.18
N GLU A 268 -11.11 24.05 -4.54
CA GLU A 268 -12.34 24.59 -3.95
C GLU A 268 -13.54 24.31 -4.86
#